data_AF-A0AAI9ZSK6-F1
#
_entry.id   AF-A0AAI9ZSK6-F1
#
_cell.length_a   1.000
_cell.length_b   1.000
_cell.length_c   1.000
_cell.angle_alpha   90.00
_cell.angle_beta   90.00
_cell.angle_gamma   90.00
#
_symmetry.space_group_name_H-M   'P 1'
#
loop_
_entity.id
_entity.type
_entity.pdbx_description
1 polymer ?
#
loop_
_entity_poly.entity_id
_entity_poly.type
_entity_poly.pdbx_seq_one_letter_code
_entity_poly.pdbx_strand_id
1 'polypeptide(L)'
;MLVPKSLCFALLAAVPCVQAIDDNYWIATDCYVADVTVNGKYVDQNRGLKYDWQLTEQTCKNNYASEANYDMGSGRCVSVGPNGLNGPQWWKNCQQQALNGWYDIDRSTGDIVVAHAPYKSNHAEGRGYSA
;
A
#
# COMPACT_ATOMS: atom_id res chain seq x y z
N MET A 1 -45.31 -37.30 39.03
CA MET A 1 -44.47 -38.07 38.07
C MET A 1 -44.64 -37.41 36.72
N LEU A 2 -43.66 -36.94 35.95
CA LEU A 2 -42.20 -36.85 36.04
C LEU A 2 -41.81 -35.77 35.01
N VAL A 3 -40.89 -34.88 35.36
CA VAL A 3 -40.19 -33.97 34.42
C VAL A 3 -39.20 -34.81 33.59
N PRO A 4 -38.90 -34.46 32.33
CA PRO A 4 -37.55 -33.95 32.11
C PRO A 4 -37.49 -32.70 31.22
N LYS A 5 -36.72 -31.74 31.73
CA LYS A 5 -36.06 -30.68 30.97
C LYS A 5 -35.02 -31.32 30.06
N SER A 6 -35.04 -31.03 28.77
CA SER A 6 -33.84 -31.13 27.94
C SER A 6 -33.42 -29.73 27.55
N LEU A 7 -32.49 -29.19 28.36
CA LEU A 7 -31.54 -28.17 27.94
C LEU A 7 -30.70 -28.78 26.80
N CYS A 8 -30.78 -28.22 25.61
CA CYS A 8 -29.66 -28.25 24.69
C CYS A 8 -29.08 -26.84 24.64
N PHE A 9 -28.07 -26.60 25.48
CA PHE A 9 -27.09 -25.55 25.24
C PHE A 9 -26.35 -25.92 23.96
N ALA A 10 -26.74 -25.35 22.82
CA ALA A 10 -25.88 -25.31 21.67
C ALA A 10 -24.81 -24.25 21.96
N LEU A 11 -23.58 -24.69 22.20
CA LEU A 11 -22.42 -23.82 22.26
C LEU A 11 -22.34 -23.02 20.96
N LEU A 12 -22.43 -21.68 21.06
CA LEU A 12 -21.95 -20.78 20.02
C LEU A 12 -20.43 -20.96 19.93
N ALA A 13 -19.97 -21.86 19.07
CA ALA A 13 -18.63 -21.75 18.52
C ALA A 13 -18.66 -20.55 17.56
N ALA A 14 -18.22 -19.38 18.03
CA ALA A 14 -17.93 -18.24 17.19
C ALA A 14 -16.75 -18.63 16.27
N VAL A 15 -17.07 -19.24 15.13
CA VAL A 15 -16.11 -19.38 14.05
C VAL A 15 -15.84 -17.97 13.54
N PRO A 16 -14.62 -17.43 13.62
CA PRO A 16 -14.33 -16.18 12.94
C PRO A 16 -14.59 -16.44 11.46
N CYS A 17 -15.61 -15.77 10.91
CA CYS A 17 -15.86 -15.79 9.48
C CYS A 17 -14.57 -15.31 8.82
N VAL A 18 -13.88 -16.21 8.11
CA VAL A 18 -12.88 -15.82 7.14
C VAL A 18 -13.64 -15.03 6.09
N GLN A 19 -13.69 -13.72 6.26
CA GLN A 19 -14.26 -12.83 5.25
C GLN A 19 -13.31 -12.91 4.07
N ALA A 20 -13.79 -13.42 2.95
CA ALA A 20 -13.06 -13.36 1.70
C ALA A 20 -12.75 -11.88 1.44
N ILE A 21 -11.47 -11.57 1.28
CA ILE A 21 -11.03 -10.24 0.87
C ILE A 21 -11.59 -10.02 -0.53
N ASP A 22 -12.35 -8.94 -0.72
CA ASP A 22 -12.86 -8.53 -2.03
C ASP A 22 -11.69 -8.41 -3.02
N ASP A 23 -11.87 -8.84 -4.27
CA ASP A 23 -10.80 -8.89 -5.30
C ASP A 23 -10.12 -7.52 -5.55
N ASN A 24 -10.71 -6.42 -5.06
CA ASN A 24 -10.14 -5.08 -5.11
C ASN A 24 -9.23 -4.74 -3.92
N TYR A 25 -9.10 -5.61 -2.93
CA TYR A 25 -8.33 -5.36 -1.72
C TYR A 25 -7.09 -6.24 -1.63
N TRP A 26 -5.99 -5.64 -1.17
CA TRP A 26 -4.66 -6.24 -1.23
C TRP A 26 -3.95 -6.13 0.11
N ILE A 27 -3.26 -7.18 0.54
CA ILE A 27 -2.54 -7.16 1.82
C ILE A 27 -1.32 -6.26 1.75
N ALA A 28 -0.63 -6.27 0.61
CA ALA A 28 0.49 -5.39 0.37
C ALA A 28 0.35 -4.72 -0.98
N THR A 29 0.84 -3.48 -1.08
CA THR A 29 0.82 -2.69 -2.31
C THR A 29 2.13 -1.95 -2.53
N ASP A 30 2.45 -1.65 -3.78
CA ASP A 30 3.61 -0.83 -4.13
C ASP A 30 3.37 0.06 -5.35
N CYS A 31 4.35 0.93 -5.61
CA CYS A 31 4.36 1.87 -6.72
C CYS A 31 5.49 1.55 -7.70
N TYR A 32 5.11 1.54 -8.97
CA TYR A 32 6.01 1.52 -10.11
C TYR A 32 5.88 2.82 -10.88
N VAL A 33 6.98 3.28 -11.47
CA VAL A 33 7.06 4.55 -12.19
C VAL A 33 7.97 4.43 -13.41
N ALA A 34 7.62 5.15 -14.46
CA ALA A 34 8.35 5.31 -15.72
C ALA A 34 8.60 6.80 -15.97
N ASP A 35 9.38 7.15 -16.99
CA ASP A 35 9.48 8.54 -17.46
C ASP A 35 9.82 9.59 -16.37
N VAL A 36 10.62 9.20 -15.36
CA VAL A 36 10.93 10.06 -14.21
C VAL A 36 11.74 11.28 -14.64
N THR A 37 11.33 12.45 -14.14
CA THR A 37 11.98 13.73 -14.41
C THR A 37 12.35 14.48 -13.14
N VAL A 38 13.40 15.29 -13.22
CA VAL A 38 13.76 16.33 -12.24
C VAL A 38 13.96 17.62 -13.02
N ASN A 39 13.29 18.70 -12.61
CA ASN A 39 13.27 19.98 -13.35
C ASN A 39 12.92 19.81 -14.85
N GLY A 40 11.98 18.90 -15.16
CA GLY A 40 11.53 18.64 -16.53
C GLY A 40 12.52 17.87 -17.41
N LYS A 41 13.65 17.40 -16.86
CA LYS A 41 14.62 16.56 -17.58
C LYS A 41 14.53 15.13 -17.09
N TYR A 42 14.52 14.18 -18.01
CA TYR A 42 14.57 12.75 -17.66
C TYR A 42 15.86 12.43 -16.91
N VAL A 43 15.72 11.69 -15.81
CA VAL A 43 16.86 11.28 -14.98
C VAL A 43 17.37 9.88 -15.35
N ASP A 44 16.52 9.07 -15.94
CA ASP A 44 16.83 7.69 -16.31
C ASP A 44 17.09 7.52 -17.81
N GLN A 45 18.15 6.78 -18.16
CA GLN A 45 18.39 6.36 -19.55
C GLN A 45 17.32 5.37 -20.02
N ASN A 46 17.00 4.37 -19.19
CA ASN A 46 15.88 3.47 -19.43
C ASN A 46 14.62 4.04 -18.79
N ARG A 47 13.69 4.50 -19.61
CA ARG A 47 12.46 5.17 -19.18
C ARG A 47 11.29 4.21 -18.92
N GLY A 48 11.51 2.90 -18.98
CA GLY A 48 10.51 1.89 -18.72
C GLY A 48 10.01 1.89 -17.28
N LEU A 49 8.89 1.22 -17.06
CA LEU A 49 8.24 1.09 -15.76
C LEU A 49 9.09 0.27 -14.80
N LYS A 50 9.43 0.84 -13.65
CA LYS A 50 10.27 0.23 -12.61
C LYS A 50 9.67 0.45 -11.24
N TYR A 51 9.96 -0.46 -10.33
CA TYR A 51 9.61 -0.29 -8.93
C TYR A 51 10.35 0.92 -8.33
N ASP A 52 9.64 1.74 -7.56
CA ASP A 52 10.21 2.86 -6.80
C ASP A 52 9.75 2.79 -5.34
N TRP A 53 10.68 2.43 -4.47
CA TRP A 53 10.42 2.22 -3.05
C TRP A 53 10.14 3.54 -2.31
N GLN A 54 10.68 4.65 -2.78
CA GLN A 54 10.58 5.97 -2.14
C GLN A 54 9.24 6.62 -2.46
N LEU A 55 8.80 6.47 -3.71
CA LEU A 55 7.43 6.77 -4.12
C LEU A 55 6.43 5.89 -3.37
N THR A 56 6.72 4.60 -3.21
CA THR A 56 5.86 3.68 -2.45
C THR A 56 5.72 4.11 -0.99
N GLU A 57 6.84 4.39 -0.32
CA GLU A 57 6.86 4.80 1.08
C GLU A 57 6.11 6.12 1.30
N GLN A 58 6.38 7.14 0.48
CA GLN A 58 5.68 8.42 0.55
C GLN A 58 4.19 8.26 0.26
N THR A 59 3.79 7.45 -0.73
CA THR A 59 2.37 7.16 -1.01
C THR A 59 1.70 6.50 0.19
N CYS A 60 2.38 5.54 0.83
CA CYS A 60 1.90 4.85 2.02
C CYS A 60 1.69 5.81 3.19
N LYS A 61 2.75 6.53 3.57
CA LYS A 61 2.74 7.47 4.72
C LYS A 61 1.73 8.61 4.53
N ASN A 62 1.62 9.15 3.32
CA ASN A 62 0.76 10.32 3.07
C ASN A 62 -0.73 9.98 3.00
N ASN A 63 -1.10 8.75 2.65
CA ASN A 63 -2.49 8.39 2.36
C ASN A 63 -3.07 7.28 3.24
N TYR A 64 -2.23 6.48 3.90
CA TYR A 64 -2.64 5.24 4.57
C TYR A 64 -2.08 5.07 5.99
N ALA A 65 -1.58 6.13 6.63
CA ALA A 65 -0.92 6.04 7.95
C ALA A 65 -1.77 5.37 9.06
N SER A 66 -3.10 5.37 8.95
CA SER A 66 -4.02 4.70 9.89
C SER A 66 -4.39 3.27 9.48
N GLU A 67 -4.08 2.85 8.26
CA GLU A 67 -4.56 1.61 7.63
C GLU A 67 -3.43 0.67 7.21
N ALA A 68 -2.20 1.19 7.10
CA ALA A 68 -1.04 0.44 6.67
C ALA A 68 0.24 1.00 7.28
N ASN A 69 1.27 0.14 7.30
CA ASN A 69 2.63 0.54 7.58
C ASN A 69 3.48 0.25 6.35
N TYR A 70 4.42 1.15 6.05
CA TYR A 70 5.45 0.83 5.08
C TYR A 70 6.44 -0.17 5.70
N ASP A 71 6.57 -1.33 5.08
CA ASP A 71 7.52 -2.37 5.48
C ASP A 71 8.81 -2.24 4.68
N MET A 72 9.88 -1.82 5.36
CA MET A 72 11.22 -1.67 4.75
C MET A 72 11.80 -2.98 4.22
N GLY A 73 11.36 -4.14 4.74
CA GLY A 73 11.87 -5.45 4.33
C GLY A 73 11.39 -5.84 2.93
N SER A 74 10.08 -5.73 2.67
CA SER A 74 9.47 -5.99 1.37
C SER A 74 9.46 -4.78 0.45
N GLY A 75 9.63 -3.56 0.99
CA GLY A 75 9.50 -2.31 0.26
C GLY A 75 8.04 -1.97 -0.10
N ARG A 76 7.08 -2.49 0.65
CA ARG A 76 5.64 -2.37 0.34
C ARG A 76 4.88 -1.65 1.43
N CYS A 77 3.75 -1.06 1.08
CA CYS A 77 2.75 -0.63 2.03
C CYS A 77 1.90 -1.83 2.43
N VAL A 78 1.96 -2.26 3.69
CA VAL A 78 1.30 -3.48 4.18
C VAL A 78 0.15 -3.09 5.09
N SER A 79 -1.04 -3.60 4.80
CA SER A 79 -2.24 -3.35 5.60
C SER A 79 -2.03 -3.83 7.05
N VAL A 80 -2.48 -3.02 8.01
CA VAL A 80 -2.55 -3.45 9.42
C VAL A 80 -3.79 -4.30 9.71
N GLY A 81 -4.80 -4.21 8.83
CA GLY A 81 -6.08 -4.87 8.99
C GLY A 81 -6.21 -6.12 8.10
N PRO A 82 -7.07 -7.08 8.48
CA PRO A 82 -7.29 -8.28 7.68
C PRO A 82 -8.01 -8.00 6.35
N ASN A 83 -8.63 -6.83 6.21
CA ASN A 83 -9.39 -6.45 5.02
C ASN A 83 -8.50 -5.97 3.86
N GLY A 84 -7.20 -5.74 4.09
CA GLY A 84 -6.29 -5.21 3.07
C GLY A 84 -6.51 -3.73 2.74
N LEU A 85 -5.80 -3.27 1.72
CA LEU A 85 -5.86 -1.93 1.15
C LEU A 85 -6.63 -1.94 -0.16
N ASN A 86 -7.51 -0.97 -0.34
CA ASN A 86 -8.25 -0.80 -1.59
C ASN A 86 -7.27 -0.47 -2.74
N GLY A 87 -7.11 -1.42 -3.65
CA GLY A 87 -6.27 -1.34 -4.84
C GLY A 87 -6.63 -0.15 -5.73
N PRO A 88 -7.90 0.05 -6.13
CA PRO A 88 -8.32 1.21 -6.92
C PRO A 88 -7.86 2.56 -6.35
N GLN A 89 -8.03 2.72 -5.05
CA GLN A 89 -7.57 3.91 -4.36
C GLN A 89 -6.04 4.00 -4.34
N TRP A 90 -5.35 2.87 -4.14
CA TRP A 90 -3.89 2.83 -4.17
C TRP A 90 -3.32 3.21 -5.55
N TRP A 91 -3.83 2.62 -6.63
CA TRP A 91 -3.42 2.94 -8.01
C TRP A 91 -3.51 4.44 -8.30
N LYS A 92 -4.64 5.05 -7.90
CA LYS A 92 -4.88 6.48 -8.04
C LYS A 92 -3.93 7.33 -7.20
N ASN A 93 -3.72 6.95 -5.93
CA ASN A 93 -2.84 7.69 -5.03
C ASN A 93 -1.39 7.62 -5.48
N CYS A 94 -0.95 6.47 -6.00
CA CYS A 94 0.37 6.28 -6.59
C CYS A 94 0.61 7.24 -7.77
N GLN A 95 -0.35 7.31 -8.71
CA GLN A 95 -0.31 8.23 -9.83
C GLN A 95 -0.29 9.69 -9.37
N GLN A 96 -1.15 10.05 -8.41
CA GLN A 96 -1.22 11.41 -7.90
C GLN A 96 0.06 11.82 -7.17
N GLN A 97 0.65 10.93 -6.38
CA GLN A 97 1.93 11.18 -5.70
C GLN A 97 3.05 11.38 -6.72
N ALA A 98 3.12 10.56 -7.78
CA ALA A 98 4.12 10.71 -8.83
C ALA A 98 3.99 12.03 -9.60
N LEU A 99 2.75 12.50 -9.84
CA LEU A 99 2.47 13.78 -10.49
C LEU A 99 2.83 14.99 -9.61
N ASN A 100 2.46 14.92 -8.33
CA ASN A 100 2.76 15.96 -7.34
C ASN A 100 4.28 16.04 -7.09
N GLY A 101 4.89 14.87 -7.08
CA GLY A 101 6.32 14.62 -6.95
C GLY A 101 6.68 13.94 -5.64
N TRP A 102 7.86 13.32 -5.61
CA TRP A 102 8.43 12.67 -4.44
C TRP A 102 9.91 13.01 -4.31
N TYR A 103 10.49 12.72 -3.16
CA TYR A 103 11.88 13.04 -2.82
C TYR A 103 12.67 11.82 -2.38
N ASP A 104 13.96 12.04 -2.19
CA ASP A 104 14.80 11.08 -1.52
C ASP A 104 14.36 10.79 -0.09
N ILE A 105 14.58 9.56 0.38
CA ILE A 105 14.33 9.16 1.78
C ILE A 105 15.64 8.65 2.37
N ASP A 106 16.03 9.20 3.51
CA ASP A 106 17.15 8.66 4.28
C ASP A 106 16.75 7.31 4.84
N ARG A 107 17.46 6.26 4.42
CA ARG A 107 17.10 4.88 4.74
C ARG A 107 17.23 4.54 6.24
N SER A 108 18.02 5.31 6.99
CA SER A 108 18.27 5.05 8.42
C SER A 108 17.23 5.70 9.33
N THR A 109 16.71 6.86 8.92
CA THR A 109 15.76 7.67 9.70
C THR A 109 14.33 7.58 9.17
N GLY A 110 14.17 7.29 7.87
CA GLY A 110 12.88 7.36 7.18
C GLY A 110 12.43 8.79 6.86
N ASP A 111 13.35 9.77 6.99
CA ASP A 111 13.08 11.18 6.76
C ASP A 111 13.25 11.56 5.28
N ILE A 112 12.46 12.53 4.83
CA ILE A 112 12.57 13.08 3.47
C ILE A 112 13.83 13.95 3.35
N VAL A 113 14.61 13.69 2.30
CA VAL A 113 15.82 14.44 1.94
C VAL A 113 15.53 15.34 0.73
N VAL A 114 15.44 16.66 0.98
CA VAL A 114 15.18 17.66 -0.07
C VAL A 114 16.50 18.26 -0.56
N ALA A 115 17.21 17.53 -1.44
CA ALA A 115 18.49 17.96 -2.01
C ALA A 115 18.38 18.52 -3.45
N HIS A 116 17.24 18.30 -4.10
CA HIS A 116 16.97 18.73 -5.47
C HIS A 116 15.47 19.01 -5.66
N ALA A 117 15.05 19.48 -6.84
CA ALA A 117 13.62 19.59 -7.18
C ALA A 117 12.97 18.20 -7.23
N PRO A 118 11.69 18.03 -6.84
CA PRO A 118 11.11 16.70 -6.68
C PRO A 118 11.20 15.88 -7.96
N TYR A 119 11.35 14.57 -7.79
CA TYR A 119 11.08 13.62 -8.86
C TYR A 119 9.62 13.75 -9.27
N LYS A 120 9.33 13.73 -10.57
CA LYS A 120 7.97 13.77 -11.10
C LYS A 120 7.82 12.80 -12.25
N SER A 121 6.63 12.23 -12.38
CA SER A 121 6.25 11.41 -13.52
C SER A 121 4.74 11.50 -13.79
N ASN A 122 4.38 11.41 -15.07
CA ASN A 122 3.00 11.26 -15.53
C ASN A 122 2.63 9.78 -15.78
N HIS A 123 3.56 8.85 -15.50
CA HIS A 123 3.42 7.43 -15.79
C HIS A 123 3.81 6.62 -14.56
N ALA A 124 2.82 6.33 -13.73
CA ALA A 124 2.96 5.49 -12.55
C ALA A 124 1.82 4.47 -12.46
N GLU A 125 2.12 3.33 -11.85
CA GLU A 125 1.21 2.22 -11.66
C GLU A 125 1.35 1.70 -10.23
N GLY A 126 0.25 1.58 -9.52
CA GLY A 126 0.22 0.78 -8.30
C GLY A 126 0.18 -0.72 -8.61
N ARG A 127 0.59 -1.56 -7.68
CA ARG A 127 0.35 -3.01 -7.72
C ARG A 127 -0.11 -3.51 -6.37
N GLY A 128 -0.78 -4.65 -6.39
CA GLY A 128 -1.30 -5.32 -5.20
C GLY A 128 -0.81 -6.76 -5.10
N TYR A 129 -0.69 -7.24 -3.87
CA TYR A 129 -0.23 -8.57 -3.52
C TYR A 129 -1.14 -9.14 -2.43
N SER A 130 -1.67 -10.34 -2.69
CA SER A 130 -2.42 -11.11 -1.70
C SER A 130 -1.49 -11.66 -0.60
N ALA A 131 -2.08 -12.11 0.50
CA ALA A 131 -1.39 -12.94 1.49
C ALA A 131 -0.82 -14.23 0.87
#